data_AF-A0A2W6C2B5-F1
#
_entry.id   AF-A0A2W6C2B5-F1
#
_cell.length_a   1.000
_cell.length_b   1.000
_cell.length_c   1.000
_cell.angle_alpha   90.00
_cell.angle_beta   90.00
_cell.angle_gamma   90.00
#
_symmetry.space_group_name_H-M   'P 1'
#
loop_
_entity.id
_entity.type
_entity.pdbx_description
1 polymer ?
#
loop_
_entity_poly.entity_id
_entity_poly.type
_entity_poly.pdbx_seq_one_letter_code
_entity_poly.pdbx_strand_id
1 'polypeptide(L)'
;MQEQISRDRAWDLLAHWTSSESLRRHMLAVEAAMRAYAPRFMGDVELWGACGLLHDLDYERYPNLDDGHPRYAIRELEARGYPPELVRAIASHADFMGVPRQTPMEKALYAVDELSGFVLACAYVRPDGLVGMTPKSVKKKLRQPSFAAAVDREALTRGAAELGVDFDEHLGIVIGALAERRMELVGDR
;
A
#
# COMPACT_ATOMS: atom_id res chain seq x y z
N MET A 1 -21.14 -14.66 9.54
CA MET A 1 -20.40 -14.15 10.71
C MET A 1 -19.45 -13.11 10.17
N GLN A 2 -19.42 -11.88 10.71
CA GLN A 2 -18.46 -10.87 10.26
C GLN A 2 -17.06 -11.29 10.73
N GLU A 3 -16.06 -11.17 9.86
CA GLU A 3 -14.67 -11.45 10.23
C GLU A 3 -14.22 -10.40 11.26
N GLN A 4 -13.55 -10.84 12.32
CA GLN A 4 -12.95 -9.91 13.27
C GLN A 4 -11.66 -9.36 12.66
N ILE A 5 -11.66 -8.07 12.32
CA ILE A 5 -10.47 -7.42 11.77
C ILE A 5 -9.38 -7.35 12.83
N SER A 6 -8.27 -8.00 12.54
CA SER A 6 -7.03 -7.91 13.29
C SER A 6 -5.86 -8.11 12.33
N ARG A 7 -4.74 -7.47 12.64
CA ARG A 7 -3.50 -7.63 11.87
C ARG A 7 -3.09 -9.10 11.69
N ASP A 8 -3.16 -9.92 12.75
CA ASP A 8 -2.72 -11.31 12.70
C ASP A 8 -3.57 -12.16 11.74
N ARG A 9 -4.90 -11.97 11.74
CA ARG A 9 -5.81 -12.65 10.80
C ARG A 9 -5.54 -12.24 9.35
N ALA A 10 -5.33 -10.94 9.12
CA ALA A 10 -4.98 -10.43 7.80
C ALA A 10 -3.61 -10.97 7.33
N TRP A 11 -2.63 -11.06 8.24
CA TRP A 11 -1.33 -11.65 7.94
C TRP A 11 -1.42 -13.12 7.59
N ASP A 12 -2.17 -13.93 8.36
CA ASP A 12 -2.35 -15.36 8.07
C ASP A 12 -3.00 -15.56 6.69
N LEU A 13 -4.00 -14.74 6.35
CA LEU A 13 -4.63 -14.77 5.03
C LEU A 13 -3.64 -14.40 3.92
N LEU A 14 -2.90 -13.31 4.09
CA LEU A 14 -1.89 -12.88 3.13
C LEU A 14 -0.82 -13.96 2.95
N ALA A 15 -0.28 -14.50 4.05
CA ALA A 15 0.76 -15.52 4.01
C ALA A 15 0.28 -16.82 3.36
N HIS A 16 -1.01 -17.14 3.51
CA HIS A 16 -1.62 -18.24 2.77
C HIS A 16 -1.69 -17.96 1.27
N TRP A 17 -2.00 -16.73 0.87
CA TRP A 17 -2.22 -16.38 -0.54
C TRP A 17 -0.95 -16.10 -1.34
N THR A 18 -0.05 -15.32 -0.76
CA THR A 18 1.15 -14.79 -1.39
C THR A 18 2.35 -15.49 -0.81
N SER A 19 3.20 -16.14 -1.61
CA SER A 19 4.44 -16.78 -1.16
C SER A 19 5.66 -15.88 -1.34
N SER A 20 5.59 -14.94 -2.27
CA SER A 20 6.66 -14.00 -2.58
C SER A 20 7.00 -13.07 -1.41
N GLU A 21 8.24 -13.15 -0.93
CA GLU A 21 8.73 -12.27 0.14
C GLU A 21 8.80 -10.80 -0.29
N SER A 22 9.09 -10.51 -1.57
CA SER A 22 9.11 -9.13 -2.06
C SER A 22 7.71 -8.55 -2.09
N LEU A 23 6.71 -9.35 -2.48
CA LEU A 23 5.32 -8.90 -2.54
C LEU A 23 4.73 -8.76 -1.13
N ARG A 24 4.99 -9.70 -0.20
CA ARG A 24 4.62 -9.54 1.22
C ARG A 24 5.23 -8.27 1.83
N ARG A 25 6.50 -7.96 1.53
CA ARG A 25 7.14 -6.72 1.99
C ARG A 25 6.49 -5.46 1.42
N HIS A 26 6.03 -5.51 0.18
CA HIS A 26 5.24 -4.42 -0.40
C HIS A 26 3.94 -4.22 0.39
N MET A 27 3.15 -5.27 0.62
CA MET A 27 1.90 -5.16 1.40
C MET A 27 2.14 -4.70 2.85
N LEU A 28 3.23 -5.14 3.49
CA LEU A 28 3.61 -4.66 4.83
C LEU A 28 3.97 -3.16 4.83
N ALA A 29 4.57 -2.65 3.75
CA ALA A 29 4.85 -1.23 3.61
C ALA A 29 3.57 -0.41 3.38
N VAL A 30 2.66 -0.91 2.54
CA VAL A 30 1.34 -0.29 2.33
C VAL A 30 0.52 -0.31 3.63
N GLU A 31 0.53 -1.41 4.38
CA GLU A 31 -0.05 -1.50 5.72
C GLU A 31 0.51 -0.41 6.64
N ALA A 32 1.84 -0.24 6.69
CA ALA A 32 2.49 0.77 7.53
C ALA A 32 1.98 2.19 7.20
N ALA A 33 1.96 2.53 5.91
CA ALA A 33 1.50 3.83 5.44
C ALA A 33 0.00 4.05 5.70
N MET A 34 -0.84 3.03 5.50
CA MET A 34 -2.27 3.08 5.80
C MET A 34 -2.53 3.31 7.30
N ARG A 35 -1.81 2.60 8.18
CA ARG A 35 -1.91 2.78 9.63
C ARG A 35 -1.49 4.20 10.06
N ALA A 36 -0.50 4.79 9.39
CA ALA A 36 -0.08 6.17 9.66
C ALA A 36 -1.11 7.21 9.20
N TYR A 37 -1.90 6.91 8.16
CA TYR A 37 -2.96 7.80 7.68
C TYR A 37 -4.28 7.68 8.45
N ALA A 38 -4.60 6.50 8.98
CA ALA A 38 -5.84 6.26 9.72
C ALA A 38 -6.18 7.35 10.77
N PRO A 39 -5.31 7.72 11.73
CA PRO A 39 -5.64 8.73 12.73
C PRO A 39 -5.84 10.14 12.14
N ARG A 40 -5.23 10.44 10.98
CA ARG A 40 -5.38 11.73 10.31
C ARG A 40 -6.78 11.94 9.73
N PHE A 41 -7.48 10.84 9.46
CA PHE A 41 -8.83 10.82 8.92
C PHE A 41 -9.86 10.24 9.90
N MET A 42 -9.51 10.15 11.20
CA MET A 42 -10.34 9.54 12.24
C MET A 42 -10.78 8.10 11.89
N GLY A 43 -9.96 7.39 11.13
CA GLY A 43 -10.20 6.01 10.71
C GLY A 43 -9.75 4.99 11.75
N ASP A 44 -10.36 3.81 11.69
CA ASP A 44 -9.93 2.64 12.47
C ASP A 44 -8.59 2.11 11.94
N VAL A 45 -7.57 2.08 12.80
CA VAL A 45 -6.21 1.68 12.45
C VAL A 45 -6.13 0.21 12.03
N GLU A 46 -6.92 -0.68 12.62
CA GLU A 46 -6.93 -2.10 12.27
C GLU A 46 -7.60 -2.33 10.91
N LEU A 47 -8.70 -1.63 10.63
CA LEU A 47 -9.35 -1.64 9.31
C LEU A 47 -8.42 -1.14 8.21
N TRP A 48 -7.80 0.03 8.42
CA TRP A 48 -6.91 0.63 7.43
C TRP A 48 -5.65 -0.21 7.22
N GLY A 49 -5.08 -0.74 8.30
CA GLY A 49 -3.96 -1.68 8.24
C GLY A 49 -4.32 -2.94 7.45
N ALA A 50 -5.43 -3.60 7.76
CA ALA A 50 -5.89 -4.78 7.03
C ALA A 50 -6.16 -4.49 5.55
N CYS A 51 -6.73 -3.31 5.24
CA CYS A 51 -6.95 -2.86 3.87
C CYS A 51 -5.62 -2.78 3.09
N GLY A 52 -4.61 -2.10 3.65
CA GLY A 52 -3.28 -2.03 3.04
C GLY A 52 -2.57 -3.38 2.94
N LEU A 53 -2.72 -4.23 3.94
CA LEU A 53 -2.06 -5.55 3.98
C LEU A 53 -2.64 -6.54 2.96
N LEU A 54 -3.93 -6.41 2.63
CA LEU A 54 -4.66 -7.38 1.81
C LEU A 54 -4.91 -6.91 0.37
N HIS A 55 -4.66 -5.64 0.01
CA HIS A 55 -5.09 -5.11 -1.30
C HIS A 55 -4.62 -5.93 -2.51
N ASP A 56 -3.40 -6.44 -2.46
CA ASP A 56 -2.74 -7.21 -3.52
C ASP A 56 -2.71 -8.73 -3.25
N LEU A 57 -3.49 -9.24 -2.30
CA LEU A 57 -3.38 -10.63 -1.84
C LEU A 57 -3.51 -11.66 -2.98
N ASP A 58 -4.21 -11.32 -4.06
CA ASP A 58 -4.43 -12.19 -5.21
C ASP A 58 -3.42 -12.01 -6.35
N TYR A 59 -2.57 -10.96 -6.31
CA TYR A 59 -1.73 -10.55 -7.43
C TYR A 59 -0.77 -11.65 -7.90
N GLU A 60 -0.12 -12.36 -6.98
CA GLU A 60 0.82 -13.45 -7.32
C GLU A 60 0.15 -14.60 -8.08
N ARG A 61 -1.10 -14.92 -7.73
CA ARG A 61 -1.85 -16.05 -8.30
C ARG A 61 -2.63 -15.66 -9.56
N TYR A 62 -3.09 -14.40 -9.62
CA TYR A 62 -3.98 -13.89 -10.66
C TYR A 62 -3.53 -12.51 -11.16
N PRO A 63 -2.32 -12.37 -11.75
CA PRO A 63 -1.74 -11.07 -12.10
C PRO A 63 -2.41 -10.38 -13.31
N ASN A 64 -3.29 -11.06 -14.04
CA ASN A 64 -3.98 -10.49 -15.20
C ASN A 64 -4.96 -9.39 -14.74
N LEU A 65 -4.83 -8.18 -15.30
CA LEU A 65 -5.67 -7.04 -14.92
C LEU A 65 -7.09 -7.09 -15.54
N ASP A 66 -7.26 -7.86 -16.63
CA ASP A 66 -8.56 -7.98 -17.32
C ASP A 66 -9.54 -8.88 -16.56
N ASP A 67 -9.07 -10.01 -16.02
CA ASP A 67 -9.91 -11.03 -15.39
C ASP A 67 -9.41 -11.52 -14.01
N GLY A 68 -8.20 -11.13 -13.60
CA GLY A 68 -7.59 -11.43 -12.32
C GLY A 68 -7.68 -10.25 -11.34
N HIS A 69 -6.55 -9.86 -10.78
CA HIS A 69 -6.41 -8.84 -9.74
C HIS A 69 -7.23 -7.56 -10.03
N PRO A 70 -7.93 -6.97 -9.03
CA PRO A 70 -8.11 -7.44 -7.64
C PRO A 70 -9.36 -8.31 -7.45
N ARG A 71 -9.91 -8.91 -8.52
CA ARG A 71 -11.23 -9.57 -8.47
C ARG A 71 -11.25 -10.81 -7.59
N TYR A 72 -10.12 -11.52 -7.46
CA TYR A 72 -10.04 -12.72 -6.62
C TYR A 72 -9.87 -12.34 -5.14
N ALA A 73 -9.13 -11.26 -4.85
CA ALA A 73 -9.05 -10.67 -3.52
C ALA A 73 -10.44 -10.25 -3.03
N ILE A 74 -11.19 -9.51 -3.86
CA ILE A 74 -12.55 -9.06 -3.55
C ILE A 74 -13.46 -10.25 -3.20
N ARG A 75 -13.51 -11.28 -4.06
CA ARG A 75 -14.35 -12.47 -3.83
C ARG A 75 -13.98 -13.20 -2.54
N GLU A 76 -12.69 -13.36 -2.26
CA GLU A 76 -12.22 -14.04 -1.05
C GLU A 76 -12.60 -13.27 0.21
N LEU A 77 -12.41 -11.94 0.20
CA LEU A 77 -12.71 -11.07 1.34
C LEU A 77 -14.22 -11.00 1.62
N GLU A 78 -15.04 -10.92 0.56
CA GLU A 78 -16.50 -10.99 0.67
C GLU A 78 -16.96 -12.34 1.24
N ALA A 79 -16.41 -13.45 0.75
CA ALA A 79 -16.76 -14.80 1.20
C ALA A 79 -16.43 -15.03 2.69
N ARG A 80 -15.36 -14.37 3.18
CA ARG A 80 -14.96 -14.39 4.60
C ARG A 80 -15.74 -13.39 5.47
N GLY A 81 -16.49 -12.48 4.86
CA GLY A 81 -17.26 -11.47 5.58
C GLY A 81 -16.44 -10.30 6.10
N TYR A 82 -15.39 -9.89 5.37
CA TYR A 82 -14.70 -8.62 5.62
C TYR A 82 -15.65 -7.42 5.37
N PRO A 83 -15.44 -6.28 6.05
CA PRO A 83 -16.26 -5.09 5.90
C PRO A 83 -16.35 -4.61 4.44
N PRO A 84 -17.56 -4.25 3.95
CA PRO A 84 -17.74 -3.76 2.58
C PRO A 84 -16.89 -2.54 2.22
N GLU A 85 -16.59 -1.68 3.20
CA GLU A 85 -15.72 -0.52 3.01
C GLU A 85 -14.26 -0.89 2.71
N LEU A 86 -13.74 -1.96 3.32
CA LEU A 86 -12.41 -2.50 3.01
C LEU A 86 -12.41 -3.12 1.60
N VAL A 87 -13.41 -3.94 1.30
CA VAL A 87 -13.55 -4.58 -0.02
C VAL A 87 -13.66 -3.53 -1.12
N ARG A 88 -14.44 -2.47 -0.89
CA ARG A 88 -14.59 -1.38 -1.84
C ARG A 88 -13.32 -0.56 -2.01
N ALA A 89 -12.57 -0.31 -0.93
CA ALA A 89 -11.24 0.31 -1.03
C ALA A 89 -10.31 -0.50 -1.94
N ILE A 90 -10.26 -1.81 -1.75
CA ILE A 90 -9.50 -2.71 -2.61
C ILE A 90 -10.07 -2.72 -4.05
N ALA A 91 -11.37 -2.60 -4.27
CA ALA A 91 -11.87 -2.45 -5.65
C ALA A 91 -11.43 -1.13 -6.32
N SER A 92 -11.31 -0.05 -5.53
CA SER A 92 -11.04 1.31 -6.03
C SER A 92 -9.55 1.64 -6.24
N HIS A 93 -8.62 0.84 -5.71
CA HIS A 93 -7.19 1.08 -5.92
C HIS A 93 -6.76 0.73 -7.36
N ALA A 94 -7.47 -0.21 -7.99
CA ALA A 94 -7.27 -0.58 -9.39
C ALA A 94 -8.12 0.31 -10.32
N ASP A 95 -7.51 1.29 -10.98
CA ASP A 95 -8.22 2.24 -11.86
C ASP A 95 -9.06 1.54 -12.96
N PHE A 96 -8.58 0.39 -13.48
CA PHE A 96 -9.28 -0.40 -14.51
C PHE A 96 -10.58 -1.06 -14.02
N MET A 97 -10.82 -1.13 -12.72
CA MET A 97 -12.10 -1.60 -12.18
C MET A 97 -13.23 -0.58 -12.36
N GLY A 98 -12.92 0.67 -12.70
CA GLY A 98 -13.91 1.74 -12.88
C GLY A 98 -14.64 2.13 -11.59
N VAL A 99 -14.10 1.76 -10.43
CA VAL A 99 -14.67 2.07 -9.12
C VAL A 99 -14.07 3.40 -8.62
N PRO A 100 -14.86 4.48 -8.50
CA PRO A 100 -14.33 5.77 -8.07
C PRO A 100 -13.98 5.75 -6.57
N ARG A 101 -12.87 6.42 -6.23
CA ARG A 101 -12.44 6.69 -4.85
C ARG A 101 -13.22 7.87 -4.26
N GLN A 102 -14.00 7.62 -3.23
CA GLN A 102 -14.92 8.55 -2.57
C GLN A 102 -14.53 8.79 -1.11
N THR A 103 -14.06 7.76 -0.41
CA THR A 103 -13.71 7.83 1.02
C THR A 103 -12.24 8.18 1.24
N PRO A 104 -11.87 8.69 2.42
CA PRO A 104 -10.46 8.89 2.77
C PRO A 104 -9.62 7.62 2.69
N MET A 105 -10.17 6.46 3.07
CA MET A 105 -9.45 5.18 3.03
C MET A 105 -9.16 4.74 1.60
N GLU A 106 -10.14 4.86 0.69
CA GLU A 106 -10.01 4.57 -0.74
C GLU A 106 -8.91 5.43 -1.39
N LYS A 107 -8.92 6.74 -1.08
CA LYS A 107 -7.92 7.69 -1.59
C LYS A 107 -6.54 7.44 -0.99
N ALA A 108 -6.47 7.11 0.29
CA ALA A 108 -5.22 6.82 0.97
C ALA A 108 -4.57 5.55 0.43
N LEU A 109 -5.35 4.47 0.25
CA LEU A 109 -4.83 3.21 -0.30
C LEU A 109 -4.17 3.46 -1.66
N TYR A 110 -4.89 4.13 -2.57
CA TYR A 110 -4.36 4.47 -3.89
C TYR A 110 -3.10 5.33 -3.81
N ALA A 111 -3.07 6.33 -2.92
CA ALA A 111 -1.92 7.21 -2.79
C ALA A 111 -0.68 6.49 -2.24
N VAL A 112 -0.86 5.60 -1.25
CA VAL A 112 0.26 4.97 -0.56
C VAL A 112 0.80 3.73 -1.25
N ASP A 113 -0.01 3.04 -2.07
CA ASP A 113 0.33 1.76 -2.71
C ASP A 113 1.65 1.88 -3.50
N GLU A 114 1.61 2.57 -4.64
CA GLU A 114 2.76 2.66 -5.51
C GLU A 114 3.92 3.44 -4.86
N LEU A 115 3.60 4.43 -4.02
CA LEU A 115 4.63 5.21 -3.32
C LEU A 115 5.42 4.34 -2.33
N SER A 116 4.76 3.44 -1.62
CA SER A 116 5.43 2.54 -0.67
C SER A 116 6.42 1.63 -1.40
N GLY A 117 6.04 1.07 -2.54
CA GLY A 117 6.93 0.30 -3.41
C GLY A 117 8.13 1.12 -3.88
N PHE A 118 7.89 2.37 -4.31
CA PHE A 118 8.97 3.27 -4.75
C PHE A 118 9.93 3.65 -3.62
N VAL A 119 9.42 3.90 -2.40
CA VAL A 119 10.25 4.21 -1.22
C VAL A 119 11.10 3.00 -0.81
N LEU A 120 10.54 1.78 -0.84
CA LEU A 120 11.34 0.56 -0.63
C LEU A 120 12.43 0.41 -1.70
N ALA A 121 12.11 0.63 -2.98
CA ALA A 121 13.11 0.62 -4.04
C ALA A 121 14.23 1.63 -3.76
N CYS A 122 13.90 2.83 -3.28
CA CYS A 122 14.89 3.81 -2.84
C CYS A 122 15.75 3.30 -1.69
N ALA A 123 15.16 2.61 -0.72
CA ALA A 123 15.89 2.03 0.41
C ALA A 123 16.89 0.97 -0.05
N TYR A 124 16.51 0.07 -0.96
CA TYR A 124 17.37 -1.02 -1.42
C TYR A 124 18.68 -0.57 -2.09
N VAL A 125 18.72 0.65 -2.63
CA VAL A 125 19.93 1.20 -3.30
C VAL A 125 20.70 2.18 -2.42
N ARG A 126 20.29 2.37 -1.16
CA ARG A 126 20.99 3.21 -0.18
C ARG A 126 21.82 2.34 0.76
N PRO A 127 23.00 2.82 1.20
CA PRO A 127 23.79 2.10 2.21
C PRO A 127 23.07 2.02 3.56
N ASP A 128 22.34 3.08 3.93
CA ASP A 128 21.60 3.18 5.20
C ASP A 128 20.09 2.89 5.03
N GLY A 129 19.69 2.20 3.95
CA GLY A 129 18.33 1.70 3.77
C GLY A 129 17.25 2.76 3.92
N LEU A 130 16.44 2.68 4.97
CA LEU A 130 15.42 3.68 5.33
C LEU A 130 15.93 4.75 6.30
N VAL A 131 17.02 4.51 7.02
CA VAL A 131 17.58 5.43 8.02
C VAL A 131 17.98 6.75 7.35
N GLY A 132 17.52 7.88 7.91
CA GLY A 132 17.81 9.21 7.38
C GLY A 132 17.24 9.50 5.98
N MET A 133 16.30 8.69 5.48
CA MET A 133 15.63 8.99 4.22
C MET A 133 14.78 10.27 4.36
N THR A 134 14.78 11.10 3.34
CA THR A 134 14.00 12.36 3.31
C THR A 134 13.19 12.48 2.03
N PRO A 135 12.09 13.27 2.01
CA PRO A 135 11.36 13.59 0.78
C PRO A 135 12.28 14.07 -0.35
N LYS A 136 13.29 14.88 -0.03
CA LYS A 136 14.30 15.35 -0.99
C LYS A 136 15.05 14.20 -1.66
N SER A 137 15.43 13.16 -0.90
CA SER A 137 16.15 12.00 -1.44
C SER A 137 15.27 11.16 -2.38
N VAL A 138 13.99 10.97 -2.05
CA VAL A 138 13.03 10.24 -2.89
C VAL A 138 12.70 11.04 -4.14
N LYS A 139 12.46 12.35 -4.03
CA LYS A 139 12.25 13.24 -5.20
C LYS A 139 13.43 13.24 -6.17
N LYS A 140 14.67 13.11 -5.67
CA LYS A 140 15.85 12.97 -6.53
C LYS A 140 15.78 11.69 -7.37
N LYS A 141 15.29 10.59 -6.81
CA LYS A 141 15.07 9.31 -7.51
C LYS A 141 13.90 9.37 -8.48
N LEU A 142 12.81 10.06 -8.15
CA LEU A 142 11.67 10.25 -9.07
C LEU A 142 12.07 10.93 -10.38
N ARG A 143 13.06 11.83 -10.34
CA ARG A 143 13.61 12.50 -11.52
C ARG A 143 14.54 11.62 -12.37
N GLN A 144 14.78 10.37 -11.99
CA GLN A 144 15.60 9.41 -12.75
C GLN A 144 14.66 8.41 -13.43
N PRO A 145 14.35 8.57 -14.73
CA PRO A 145 13.39 7.70 -15.41
C PRO A 145 13.79 6.23 -15.42
N SER A 146 15.10 5.96 -15.46
CA SER A 146 15.65 4.60 -15.43
C SER A 146 15.51 3.89 -14.08
N PHE A 147 15.32 4.62 -12.99
CA PHE A 147 15.21 4.05 -11.65
C PHE A 147 13.76 3.65 -11.37
N ALA A 148 13.51 2.37 -11.06
CA ALA A 148 12.16 1.83 -10.91
C ALA A 148 11.27 2.22 -12.10
N ALA A 149 11.73 1.93 -13.32
CA ALA A 149 11.12 2.42 -14.57
C ALA A 149 9.64 2.02 -14.76
N ALA A 150 9.18 0.97 -14.08
CA ALA A 150 7.79 0.52 -14.12
C ALA A 150 6.80 1.40 -13.35
N VAL A 151 7.28 2.25 -12.44
CA VAL A 151 6.41 3.12 -11.63
C VAL A 151 5.74 4.20 -12.48
N ASP A 152 4.48 4.51 -12.22
CA ASP A 152 3.78 5.64 -12.80
C ASP A 152 3.99 6.89 -11.91
N ARG A 153 4.85 7.80 -12.37
CA ARG A 153 5.15 9.03 -11.61
C ARG A 153 3.96 9.99 -11.57
N GLU A 154 3.08 9.93 -12.57
CA GLU A 154 1.87 10.73 -12.60
C GLU A 154 0.88 10.20 -11.56
N ALA A 155 0.73 8.86 -11.45
CA ALA A 155 -0.10 8.23 -10.43
C ALA A 155 0.35 8.62 -9.00
N LEU A 156 1.65 8.65 -8.72
CA LEU A 156 2.16 9.13 -7.42
C LEU A 156 1.72 10.56 -7.08
N THR A 157 1.77 11.46 -8.06
CA THR A 157 1.40 12.87 -7.87
C THR A 157 -0.12 13.01 -7.74
N ARG A 158 -0.87 12.28 -8.58
CA ARG A 158 -2.33 12.21 -8.57
C ARG A 158 -2.85 11.67 -7.23
N GLY A 159 -2.24 10.62 -6.69
CA GLY A 159 -2.63 10.02 -5.42
C GLY A 159 -2.59 11.02 -4.26
N ALA A 160 -1.49 11.77 -4.12
CA ALA A 160 -1.40 12.82 -3.10
C ALA A 160 -2.45 13.93 -3.29
N ALA A 161 -2.67 14.36 -4.54
CA ALA A 161 -3.65 15.40 -4.86
C ALA A 161 -5.10 14.95 -4.57
N GLU A 162 -5.47 13.72 -4.94
CA GLU A 162 -6.80 13.15 -4.66
C GLU A 162 -7.06 12.98 -3.16
N LEU A 163 -6.01 12.62 -2.40
CA LEU A 163 -6.04 12.54 -0.95
C LEU A 163 -6.10 13.93 -0.27
N GLY A 164 -5.78 15.00 -1.01
CA GLY A 164 -5.82 16.37 -0.52
C GLY A 164 -4.63 16.75 0.35
N VAL A 165 -3.47 16.13 0.14
CA VAL A 165 -2.23 16.36 0.91
C VAL A 165 -1.14 16.92 0.00
N ASP A 166 -0.26 17.75 0.56
CA ASP A 166 0.95 18.17 -0.15
C ASP A 166 1.86 16.97 -0.43
N PHE A 167 2.51 16.96 -1.60
CA PHE A 167 3.33 15.80 -2.00
C PHE A 167 4.57 15.60 -1.11
N ASP A 168 5.18 16.68 -0.59
CA ASP A 168 6.29 16.56 0.34
C ASP A 168 5.83 16.06 1.71
N GLU A 169 4.64 16.48 2.15
CA GLU A 169 4.00 15.94 3.35
C GLU A 169 3.70 14.44 3.17
N HIS A 170 3.10 14.05 2.04
CA HIS A 170 2.79 12.65 1.72
C HIS A 170 4.05 11.77 1.74
N LEU A 171 5.13 12.24 1.09
CA LEU A 171 6.43 11.58 1.15
C LEU A 171 6.94 11.45 2.59
N GLY A 172 6.83 12.51 3.39
CA GLY A 172 7.25 12.50 4.80
C GLY A 172 6.51 11.44 5.62
N ILE A 173 5.21 11.32 5.42
CA ILE A 173 4.35 10.34 6.11
C ILE A 173 4.74 8.92 5.73
N VAL A 174 4.80 8.61 4.44
CA VAL A 174 5.14 7.25 3.98
C VAL A 174 6.56 6.87 4.39
N ILE A 175 7.53 7.77 4.24
CA ILE A 175 8.91 7.51 4.69
C ILE A 175 8.97 7.24 6.19
N GLY A 176 8.30 8.07 7.01
CA GLY A 176 8.27 7.89 8.46
C GLY A 176 7.65 6.55 8.87
N ALA A 177 6.50 6.22 8.29
CA ALA A 177 5.79 4.96 8.57
C ALA A 177 6.64 3.72 8.23
N LEU A 178 7.31 3.74 7.07
CA LEU A 178 8.19 2.65 6.66
C LEU A 178 9.44 2.59 7.57
N ALA A 179 10.03 3.73 7.94
CA ALA A 179 11.22 3.77 8.79
C ALA A 179 10.97 3.23 10.21
N GLU A 180 9.78 3.45 10.77
CA GLU A 180 9.35 2.86 12.05
C GLU A 180 9.31 1.33 11.99
N ARG A 181 9.02 0.76 10.81
CA ARG A 181 8.93 -0.69 10.57
C ARG A 181 10.11 -1.26 9.79
N ARG A 182 11.24 -0.54 9.73
CA ARG A 182 12.39 -0.93 8.91
C ARG A 182 12.88 -2.36 9.17
N MET A 183 12.87 -2.82 10.42
CA MET A 183 13.35 -4.16 10.77
C MET A 183 12.55 -5.25 10.07
N GLU A 184 11.24 -5.05 9.93
CA GLU A 184 10.33 -5.98 9.26
C GLU A 184 10.40 -5.85 7.74
N LEU A 185 10.64 -4.64 7.22
CA LEU A 185 10.61 -4.35 5.78
C LEU A 185 11.94 -4.59 5.07
N VAL A 186 13.06 -4.21 5.69
CA VAL A 186 14.39 -4.20 5.06
C VAL A 186 15.50 -4.79 5.95
N GLY A 187 15.17 -5.18 7.20
CA GLY A 187 16.12 -5.75 8.15
C GLY A 187 17.05 -4.69 8.75
N ASP A 188 18.32 -5.06 8.99
CA ASP A 188 19.37 -4.15 9.51
C ASP A 188 19.87 -3.13 8.46
N ARG A 189 19.25 -3.08 7.27
CA ARG A 189 19.65 -2.20 6.18
C ARG A 189 19.07 -0.79 6.32
#